data_AF-A0A0K8V7I0-F1
#
_entry.id   AF-A0A0K8V7I0-F1
#
_cell.length_a   1.000
_cell.length_b   1.000
_cell.length_c   1.000
_cell.angle_alpha   90.00
_cell.angle_beta   90.00
_cell.angle_gamma   90.00
#
_symmetry.space_group_name_H-M   'P 1'
#
loop_
_entity.id
_entity.type
_entity.pdbx_description
1 polymer ?
#
loop_
_entity_poly.entity_id
_entity_poly.type
_entity_poly.pdbx_seq_one_letter_code
_entity_poly.pdbx_strand_id
1 'polypeptide(L)'
;MLCVTYLTMKYNDSTTVFNLSGFVTENCEHYWWRNVLFIHNLYNHKEMCLAWTWFVSLEMQFTITLTVLLVIYAKHPKYAKISLLLLMISSLVYQTIVGLQVNFQISLETTFTYFTQFYAHPLVRIFPYLFGALTCWLYLEYNAQLQSFKLLTNFYCQLIHLVFMICMRPAPLGRGYSVWVETFVFVLQRCLYTMSGCWSIIAAANNQLAWHGRFLSAKIFQKAIHVSYALSLLNSLVIICLFTAGSKLVFVEPIRMFVLYIGLIIILYILSFPLTVLFE
;
A
#
# COMPACT_ATOMS: atom_id res chain seq x y z
N MET A 1 20.11 -4.28 0.53
CA MET A 1 19.22 -3.95 1.66
C MET A 1 19.15 -5.03 2.74
N LEU A 2 18.79 -6.29 2.43
CA LEU A 2 18.61 -7.33 3.47
C LEU A 2 19.85 -7.53 4.37
N CYS A 3 21.04 -7.71 3.77
CA CYS A 3 22.28 -7.85 4.51
C CYS A 3 22.63 -6.61 5.35
N VAL A 4 22.52 -5.41 4.76
CA VAL A 4 22.78 -4.14 5.45
C VAL A 4 21.87 -3.98 6.67
N THR A 5 20.57 -4.24 6.51
CA THR A 5 19.64 -4.16 7.63
C THR A 5 19.93 -5.21 8.68
N TYR A 6 20.18 -6.46 8.30
CA TYR A 6 20.51 -7.53 9.26
C TYR A 6 21.76 -7.18 10.09
N LEU A 7 22.85 -6.75 9.45
CA LEU A 7 24.08 -6.36 10.14
C LEU A 7 23.85 -5.16 11.07
N THR A 8 23.07 -4.16 10.62
CA THR A 8 22.73 -2.99 11.44
C THR A 8 21.89 -3.38 12.65
N MET A 9 20.89 -4.25 12.47
CA MET A 9 20.05 -4.72 13.57
C MET A 9 20.83 -5.56 14.57
N LYS A 10 21.71 -6.45 14.09
CA LYS A 10 22.59 -7.26 14.95
C LYS A 10 23.55 -6.39 15.76
N TYR A 11 24.10 -5.35 15.15
CA TYR A 11 24.94 -4.37 15.85
C TYR A 11 24.14 -3.64 16.94
N ASN A 12 22.95 -3.13 16.61
CA ASN A 12 22.09 -2.43 17.57
C ASN A 12 21.68 -3.33 18.74
N ASP A 13 21.35 -4.59 18.48
CA ASP A 13 20.97 -5.55 19.52
C ASP A 13 22.11 -5.78 20.53
N SER A 14 23.37 -5.77 20.06
CA SER A 14 24.54 -5.92 20.92
C SER A 14 24.96 -4.65 21.69
N THR A 15 24.50 -3.47 21.26
CA THR A 15 25.02 -2.17 21.75
C THR A 15 23.97 -1.28 22.43
N THR A 16 22.68 -1.52 22.18
CA THR A 16 21.59 -0.66 22.64
C THR A 16 20.82 -1.28 23.80
N VAL A 17 20.18 -0.43 24.61
CA VAL A 17 19.39 -0.89 25.77
C VAL A 17 18.00 -1.39 25.36
N PHE A 18 17.49 -0.94 24.21
CA PHE A 18 16.16 -1.29 23.72
C PHE A 18 16.22 -2.45 22.72
N ASN A 19 15.68 -3.62 23.11
CA ASN A 19 15.66 -4.84 22.30
C ASN A 19 14.56 -4.85 21.22
N LEU A 20 14.43 -3.77 20.45
CA LEU A 20 13.54 -3.76 19.26
C LEU A 20 14.20 -4.52 18.09
N SER A 21 15.53 -4.52 18.04
CA SER A 21 16.33 -5.12 16.97
C SER A 21 16.47 -6.64 17.09
N GLY A 22 16.39 -7.22 18.29
CA GLY A 22 16.51 -8.66 18.53
C GLY A 22 15.45 -9.49 17.80
N PHE A 23 14.17 -9.13 17.92
CA PHE A 23 13.07 -9.83 17.22
C PHE A 23 13.23 -9.81 15.69
N VAL A 24 13.70 -8.70 15.13
CA VAL A 24 13.95 -8.59 13.69
C VAL A 24 15.12 -9.48 13.27
N THR A 25 16.18 -9.52 14.09
CA THR A 25 17.38 -10.32 13.83
C THR A 25 17.06 -11.80 13.85
N GLU A 26 16.37 -12.29 14.88
CA GLU A 26 15.95 -13.69 15.03
C GLU A 26 15.10 -14.16 13.83
N ASN A 27 14.05 -13.39 13.49
CA ASN A 27 13.22 -13.69 12.32
C ASN A 27 14.03 -13.73 11.03
N CYS A 28 15.02 -12.84 10.88
CA CYS A 28 15.87 -12.81 9.71
C CYS A 28 16.86 -13.96 9.63
N GLU A 29 17.36 -14.49 10.74
CA GLU A 29 18.25 -15.68 10.73
C GLU A 29 17.51 -16.92 10.20
N HIS A 30 16.23 -17.08 10.53
CA HIS A 30 15.43 -18.23 10.10
C HIS A 30 14.72 -18.04 8.75
N TYR A 31 14.29 -16.82 8.42
CA TYR A 31 13.33 -16.57 7.34
C TYR A 31 13.77 -15.55 6.27
N TRP A 32 15.06 -15.18 6.21
CA TRP A 32 15.57 -14.26 5.18
C TRP A 32 15.25 -14.71 3.74
N TRP A 33 15.30 -16.02 3.47
CA TRP A 33 15.07 -16.60 2.15
C TRP A 33 13.66 -16.31 1.62
N ARG A 34 12.67 -16.12 2.50
CA ARG A 34 11.29 -15.76 2.13
C ARG A 34 11.21 -14.37 1.49
N ASN A 35 12.10 -13.44 1.85
CA ASN A 35 12.20 -12.12 1.22
C ASN A 35 12.78 -12.23 -0.19
N VAL A 36 13.80 -13.07 -0.38
CA VAL A 36 14.45 -13.28 -1.69
C VAL A 36 13.49 -13.91 -2.69
N LEU A 37 12.64 -14.83 -2.23
CA LEU A 37 11.60 -15.46 -3.05
C LEU A 37 10.34 -14.58 -3.20
N PHE A 38 10.28 -13.40 -2.57
CA PHE A 38 9.10 -12.53 -2.56
C PHE A 38 7.82 -13.20 -2.06
N ILE A 39 7.91 -14.03 -1.01
CA ILE A 39 6.76 -14.75 -0.42
C ILE A 39 6.56 -14.50 1.07
N HIS A 40 7.39 -13.66 1.69
CA HIS A 40 7.31 -13.44 3.15
C HIS A 40 5.98 -12.84 3.60
N ASN A 41 5.28 -12.09 2.73
CA ASN A 41 3.97 -11.53 3.01
C ASN A 41 2.82 -12.57 3.11
N LEU A 42 3.08 -13.83 2.72
CA LEU A 42 2.13 -14.94 2.83
C LEU A 42 2.12 -15.57 4.24
N TYR A 43 3.08 -15.20 5.08
CA TYR A 43 3.24 -15.70 6.45
C TYR A 43 2.77 -14.66 7.47
N ASN A 44 2.75 -15.03 8.75
CA ASN A 44 2.34 -14.10 9.80
C ASN A 44 3.35 -12.94 9.91
N HIS A 45 2.86 -11.70 10.02
CA HIS A 45 3.70 -10.50 10.18
C HIS A 45 4.67 -10.57 11.36
N LYS A 46 4.34 -11.35 12.40
CA LYS A 46 5.24 -11.58 13.55
C LYS A 46 6.47 -12.42 13.22
N GLU A 47 6.45 -13.20 12.14
CA GLU A 47 7.56 -14.05 11.68
C GLU A 47 8.28 -13.45 10.46
N MET A 48 7.85 -12.27 9.99
CA MET A 48 8.44 -11.66 8.80
C MET A 48 9.82 -11.06 9.15
N CYS A 49 10.86 -11.57 8.48
CA CYS A 49 12.09 -10.82 8.35
C CYS A 49 11.82 -9.54 7.56
N LEU A 50 12.20 -8.38 8.09
CA LEU A 50 11.93 -7.06 7.51
C LEU A 50 10.44 -6.85 7.22
N ALA A 51 9.59 -6.93 8.24
CA ALA A 51 8.14 -6.86 8.09
C ALA A 51 7.65 -5.66 7.25
N TRP A 52 8.38 -4.55 7.18
CA TRP A 52 8.05 -3.38 6.35
C TRP A 52 8.23 -3.58 4.83
N THR A 53 8.97 -4.59 4.38
CA THR A 53 9.17 -4.89 2.94
C THR A 53 8.06 -5.75 2.35
N TRP A 54 7.00 -6.05 3.11
CA TRP A 54 5.85 -6.86 2.66
C TRP A 54 5.25 -6.37 1.33
N PHE A 55 5.24 -5.05 1.11
CA PHE A 55 4.70 -4.45 -0.11
C PHE A 55 5.57 -4.77 -1.34
N VAL A 56 6.89 -4.92 -1.18
CA VAL A 56 7.80 -5.26 -2.28
C VAL A 56 7.46 -6.64 -2.84
N SER A 57 7.13 -7.59 -1.96
CA SER A 57 6.67 -8.92 -2.38
C SER A 57 5.35 -8.87 -3.13
N LEU A 58 4.43 -8.02 -2.68
CA LEU A 58 3.17 -7.82 -3.41
C LEU A 58 3.39 -7.19 -4.78
N GLU A 59 4.26 -6.20 -4.90
CA GLU A 59 4.57 -5.58 -6.19
C GLU A 59 5.09 -6.61 -7.20
N MET A 60 6.02 -7.48 -6.77
CA MET A 60 6.53 -8.56 -7.62
C MET A 60 5.41 -9.55 -8.01
N GLN A 61 4.63 -10.02 -7.04
CA GLN A 61 3.51 -10.96 -7.26
C GLN A 61 2.46 -10.38 -8.21
N PHE A 62 2.09 -9.11 -8.05
CA PHE A 62 1.11 -8.42 -8.88
C PHE A 62 1.65 -8.14 -10.27
N THR A 63 2.93 -7.79 -10.40
CA THR A 63 3.59 -7.61 -11.69
C THR A 63 3.56 -8.90 -12.49
N ILE A 64 3.92 -10.03 -11.87
CA ILE A 64 3.83 -11.35 -12.51
C ILE A 64 2.38 -11.64 -12.91
N THR A 65 1.43 -11.46 -12.00
CA THR A 65 0.01 -11.77 -12.23
C THR A 65 -0.57 -10.96 -13.39
N LEU A 66 -0.33 -9.64 -13.41
CA LEU A 66 -0.79 -8.76 -14.48
C LEU A 66 -0.09 -9.06 -15.81
N THR A 67 1.20 -9.39 -15.78
CA THR A 67 1.95 -9.78 -17.00
C THR A 67 1.38 -11.06 -17.60
N VAL A 68 1.07 -12.07 -16.77
CA VAL A 68 0.42 -13.30 -17.22
C VAL A 68 -0.96 -13.00 -17.82
N LEU A 69 -1.78 -12.17 -17.14
CA LEU A 69 -3.07 -11.74 -17.67
C LEU A 69 -2.94 -11.02 -19.02
N LEU A 70 -1.92 -10.18 -19.19
CA LEU A 70 -1.65 -9.48 -20.44
C LEU A 70 -1.23 -10.44 -21.56
N VAL A 71 -0.37 -11.42 -21.27
CA VAL A 71 0.03 -12.46 -22.24
C VAL A 71 -1.17 -13.31 -22.67
N ILE A 72 -2.03 -13.70 -21.72
CA ILE A 72 -3.28 -14.40 -22.03
C ILE A 72 -4.19 -13.50 -22.86
N TYR A 73 -4.29 -12.21 -22.54
CA TYR A 73 -5.13 -11.27 -23.30
C TYR A 73 -4.70 -11.18 -24.76
N ALA A 74 -3.39 -11.16 -25.03
CA ALA A 74 -2.84 -11.08 -26.38
C ALA A 74 -3.22 -12.29 -27.27
N LYS A 75 -3.35 -13.48 -26.69
CA LYS A 75 -3.71 -14.72 -27.44
C LYS A 75 -5.19 -15.07 -27.34
N HIS A 76 -5.79 -14.80 -26.20
CA HIS A 76 -7.05 -15.35 -25.72
C HIS A 76 -7.82 -14.31 -24.88
N PRO A 77 -8.29 -13.19 -25.50
CA PRO A 77 -8.84 -12.05 -24.77
C PRO A 77 -10.07 -12.41 -23.94
N LYS A 78 -10.94 -13.32 -24.42
CA LYS A 78 -12.11 -13.78 -23.66
C LYS A 78 -11.72 -14.42 -22.33
N TYR A 79 -10.70 -15.28 -22.33
CA TYR A 79 -10.25 -15.96 -21.12
C TYR A 79 -9.57 -14.98 -20.15
N ALA A 80 -8.74 -14.06 -20.64
CA ALA A 80 -8.15 -13.03 -19.80
C ALA A 80 -9.20 -12.15 -19.10
N LYS A 81 -10.25 -11.73 -19.82
CA LYS A 81 -11.37 -10.95 -19.26
C LYS A 81 -12.10 -11.72 -18.16
N ILE A 82 -12.40 -13.01 -18.39
CA ILE A 82 -13.04 -13.87 -17.38
C ILE A 82 -12.13 -14.05 -16.16
N SER A 83 -10.85 -14.34 -16.35
CA SER A 83 -9.88 -14.47 -15.26
C SER A 83 -9.75 -13.19 -14.43
N LEU A 84 -9.70 -12.03 -15.09
CA LEU A 84 -9.66 -10.73 -14.42
C LEU A 84 -10.88 -10.54 -13.51
N LEU A 85 -12.09 -10.75 -14.03
CA LEU A 85 -13.33 -10.61 -13.26
C LEU A 85 -13.42 -11.61 -12.10
N LEU A 86 -13.01 -12.85 -12.33
CA LEU A 86 -12.96 -13.87 -11.28
C LEU A 86 -12.01 -13.46 -10.15
N LEU A 87 -10.79 -13.01 -10.46
CA LEU A 87 -9.83 -12.55 -9.46
C LEU A 87 -10.35 -11.34 -8.67
N MET A 88 -11.06 -10.41 -9.33
CA MET A 88 -11.69 -9.27 -8.65
C MET A 88 -12.78 -9.73 -7.67
N ILE A 89 -13.66 -10.63 -8.11
CA ILE A 89 -14.71 -11.19 -7.25
C ILE A 89 -14.09 -11.96 -6.08
N SER A 90 -13.08 -12.80 -6.33
CA SER A 90 -12.37 -13.53 -5.28
C SER A 90 -11.72 -12.59 -4.26
N SER A 91 -11.16 -11.47 -4.71
CA SER A 91 -10.60 -10.44 -3.82
C SER A 91 -11.65 -9.82 -2.89
N LEU A 92 -12.84 -9.51 -3.41
CA LEU A 92 -13.94 -8.95 -2.62
C LEU A 92 -14.53 -9.98 -1.66
N VAL A 93 -14.77 -11.21 -2.14
CA VAL A 93 -15.28 -12.32 -1.34
C VAL A 93 -14.32 -12.63 -0.19
N TYR A 94 -13.01 -12.69 -0.46
CA TYR A 94 -12.00 -12.93 0.56
C TYR A 94 -12.04 -11.85 1.66
N GLN A 95 -12.07 -10.57 1.28
CA GLN A 95 -12.14 -9.47 2.25
C GLN A 95 -13.40 -9.55 3.12
N THR A 96 -14.55 -9.87 2.53
CA THR A 96 -15.81 -10.02 3.28
C THR A 96 -15.74 -11.21 4.24
N ILE A 97 -15.29 -12.39 3.78
CA ILE A 97 -15.19 -13.59 4.63
C ILE A 97 -14.26 -13.34 5.81
N VAL A 98 -13.07 -12.79 5.56
CA VAL A 98 -12.10 -12.49 6.61
C VAL A 98 -12.64 -11.44 7.58
N GLY A 99 -13.29 -10.38 7.05
CA GLY A 99 -14.07 -9.38 7.81
C GLY A 99 -14.96 -9.99 8.88
N LEU A 100 -15.76 -10.98 8.48
CA LEU A 100 -16.72 -11.65 9.34
C LEU A 100 -16.06 -12.61 10.32
N GLN A 101 -15.05 -13.36 9.89
CA GLN A 101 -14.37 -14.36 10.73
C GLN A 101 -13.63 -13.75 11.91
N VAL A 102 -13.01 -12.58 11.72
CA VAL A 102 -12.24 -11.92 12.77
C VAL A 102 -13.07 -10.96 13.62
N ASN A 103 -14.39 -10.90 13.40
CA ASN A 103 -15.26 -9.88 14.00
C ASN A 103 -14.70 -8.47 13.79
N PHE A 104 -14.36 -8.13 12.54
CA PHE A 104 -13.65 -6.90 12.22
C PHE A 104 -14.42 -5.69 12.76
N GLN A 105 -13.72 -4.90 13.57
CA GLN A 105 -14.18 -3.60 14.01
C GLN A 105 -13.26 -2.52 13.46
N ILE A 106 -13.81 -1.40 13.02
CA ILE A 106 -13.02 -0.28 12.48
C ILE A 106 -12.29 0.40 13.64
N SER A 107 -11.05 -0.01 13.88
CA SER A 107 -10.15 0.65 14.82
C SER A 107 -8.69 0.50 14.39
N LEU A 108 -7.84 1.38 14.90
CA LEU A 108 -6.41 1.32 14.63
C LEU A 108 -5.80 0.03 15.21
N GLU A 109 -6.22 -0.38 16.41
CA GLU A 109 -5.73 -1.57 17.11
C GLU A 109 -6.08 -2.87 16.37
N THR A 110 -7.33 -3.01 15.92
CA THR A 110 -7.76 -4.18 15.14
C THR A 110 -7.04 -4.25 13.80
N THR A 111 -6.81 -3.10 13.15
CA THR A 111 -6.05 -3.03 11.90
C THR A 111 -4.60 -3.51 12.08
N PHE A 112 -3.95 -3.14 13.18
CA PHE A 112 -2.61 -3.65 13.50
C PHE A 112 -2.60 -5.14 13.87
N THR A 113 -3.59 -5.58 14.66
CA THR A 113 -3.69 -6.98 15.11
C THR A 113 -3.86 -7.93 13.92
N TYR A 114 -4.71 -7.56 12.98
CA TYR A 114 -5.01 -8.36 11.78
C TYR A 114 -4.28 -7.84 10.53
N PHE A 115 -3.10 -7.25 10.71
CA PHE A 115 -2.30 -6.68 9.62
C PHE A 115 -2.03 -7.71 8.50
N THR A 116 -1.69 -8.95 8.86
CA THR A 116 -1.46 -10.01 7.86
C THR A 116 -2.70 -10.20 7.00
N GLN A 117 -3.87 -10.29 7.63
CA GLN A 117 -5.13 -10.68 6.98
C GLN A 117 -5.77 -9.53 6.19
N PHE A 118 -5.76 -8.29 6.68
CA PHE A 118 -6.41 -7.15 6.01
C PHE A 118 -5.48 -6.22 5.24
N TYR A 119 -4.17 -6.36 5.44
CA TYR A 119 -3.20 -5.41 4.90
C TYR A 119 -2.15 -6.07 4.02
N ALA A 120 -1.48 -7.12 4.50
CA ALA A 120 -0.38 -7.77 3.78
C ALA A 120 -0.81 -8.89 2.83
N HIS A 121 -2.02 -9.44 3.00
CA HIS A 121 -2.50 -10.54 2.18
C HIS A 121 -2.71 -10.12 0.71
N PRO A 122 -2.19 -10.87 -0.28
CA PRO A 122 -2.28 -10.50 -1.69
C PRO A 122 -3.71 -10.30 -2.19
N LEU A 123 -4.62 -11.22 -1.84
CA LEU A 123 -6.01 -11.13 -2.30
C LEU A 123 -6.74 -9.89 -1.79
N VAL A 124 -6.31 -9.30 -0.67
CA VAL A 124 -6.91 -8.06 -0.17
C VAL A 124 -6.38 -6.86 -0.96
N ARG A 125 -5.12 -6.91 -1.38
CA ARG A 125 -4.41 -5.79 -1.99
C ARG A 125 -4.44 -5.73 -3.51
N ILE A 126 -4.76 -6.83 -4.17
CA ILE A 126 -4.73 -6.92 -5.63
C ILE A 126 -5.89 -6.16 -6.31
N PHE A 127 -6.99 -5.88 -5.60
CA PHE A 127 -8.19 -5.28 -6.18
C PHE A 127 -7.93 -3.99 -6.99
N PRO A 128 -7.19 -2.97 -6.49
CA PRO A 128 -6.94 -1.75 -7.24
C PRO A 128 -6.11 -1.97 -8.52
N TYR A 129 -5.20 -2.93 -8.50
CA TYR A 129 -4.39 -3.31 -9.65
C TYR A 129 -5.25 -3.95 -10.75
N LEU A 130 -6.15 -4.87 -10.38
CA LEU A 130 -7.09 -5.49 -11.32
C LEU A 130 -8.10 -4.48 -11.86
N PHE A 131 -8.60 -3.58 -11.02
CA PHE A 131 -9.51 -2.53 -11.45
C PHE A 131 -8.82 -1.54 -12.40
N GLY A 132 -7.53 -1.23 -12.18
CA GLY A 132 -6.72 -0.46 -13.13
C GLY A 132 -6.59 -1.15 -14.49
N ALA A 133 -6.36 -2.47 -14.51
CA ALA A 133 -6.34 -3.26 -15.74
C ALA A 133 -7.72 -3.27 -16.44
N LEU A 134 -8.81 -3.42 -15.68
CA LEU A 134 -10.18 -3.30 -16.20
C LEU A 134 -10.43 -1.92 -16.81
N THR A 135 -9.98 -0.87 -16.13
CA THR A 135 -10.11 0.52 -16.58
C THR A 135 -9.37 0.75 -17.90
N CYS A 136 -8.15 0.23 -18.02
CA CYS A 136 -7.38 0.26 -19.25
C CYS A 136 -8.12 -0.45 -20.40
N TRP A 137 -8.65 -1.64 -20.13
CA TRP A 137 -9.44 -2.38 -21.11
C TRP A 137 -10.71 -1.61 -21.55
N LEU A 138 -11.49 -1.09 -20.60
CA LEU A 138 -12.69 -0.29 -20.89
C LEU A 138 -12.35 0.98 -21.68
N TYR A 139 -11.23 1.62 -21.37
CA TYR A 139 -10.75 2.79 -22.10
C TYR A 139 -10.43 2.44 -23.56
N LEU A 140 -9.76 1.31 -23.83
CA LEU A 140 -9.41 0.91 -25.20
C LEU A 140 -10.62 0.55 -26.06
N GLU A 141 -11.63 -0.15 -25.49
CA GLU A 141 -12.78 -0.62 -26.26
C GLU A 141 -13.96 0.38 -26.32
N TYR A 142 -14.12 1.23 -25.31
CA TYR A 142 -15.33 2.06 -25.13
C TYR A 142 -15.06 3.55 -24.89
N ASN A 143 -13.91 4.08 -25.34
CA ASN A 143 -13.55 5.48 -25.07
C ASN A 143 -14.62 6.48 -25.53
N ALA A 144 -15.19 6.28 -26.72
CA ALA A 144 -16.17 7.21 -27.29
C ALA A 144 -17.43 7.32 -26.40
N GLN A 145 -17.90 6.20 -25.85
CA GLN A 145 -19.01 6.18 -24.90
C GLN A 145 -18.61 6.84 -23.58
N LEU A 146 -17.41 6.56 -23.06
CA LEU A 146 -16.92 7.15 -21.81
C LEU A 146 -16.80 8.69 -21.88
N GLN A 147 -16.48 9.24 -23.06
CA GLN A 147 -16.40 10.68 -23.29
C GLN A 147 -17.75 11.42 -23.20
N SER A 148 -18.88 10.72 -23.29
CA SER A 148 -20.21 11.33 -23.20
C SER A 148 -20.59 11.75 -21.75
N PHE A 149 -19.93 11.21 -20.72
CA PHE A 149 -20.24 11.46 -19.31
C PHE A 149 -19.43 12.63 -18.68
N LYS A 150 -19.18 13.70 -19.46
CA LYS A 150 -18.09 14.70 -19.28
C LYS A 150 -18.03 15.51 -17.97
N LEU A 151 -19.15 16.02 -17.43
CA LEU A 151 -19.10 17.09 -16.41
C LEU A 151 -19.50 16.63 -15.00
N LEU A 152 -20.51 15.77 -14.91
CA LEU A 152 -21.05 15.35 -13.62
C LEU A 152 -20.06 14.43 -12.89
N THR A 153 -19.47 13.49 -13.62
CA THR A 153 -18.67 12.38 -13.06
C THR A 153 -17.38 12.82 -12.39
N ASN A 154 -16.75 13.91 -12.85
CA ASN A 154 -15.47 14.37 -12.32
C ASN A 154 -15.57 15.04 -10.94
N PHE A 155 -16.63 15.82 -10.71
CA PHE A 155 -16.88 16.42 -9.40
C PHE A 155 -17.23 15.35 -8.34
N TYR A 156 -18.07 14.38 -8.70
CA TYR A 156 -18.43 13.28 -7.80
C TYR A 156 -17.26 12.34 -7.50
N CYS A 157 -16.35 12.06 -8.45
CA CYS A 157 -15.14 11.29 -8.17
C CYS A 157 -14.22 12.02 -7.16
N GLN A 158 -13.98 13.32 -7.35
CA GLN A 158 -13.17 14.09 -6.39
C GLN A 158 -13.86 14.19 -5.02
N LEU A 159 -15.20 14.31 -4.99
CA LEU A 159 -15.98 14.26 -3.76
C LEU A 159 -15.88 12.89 -3.07
N ILE A 160 -15.88 11.78 -3.81
CA ILE A 160 -15.69 10.42 -3.25
C ILE A 160 -14.29 10.27 -2.64
N HIS A 161 -13.24 10.83 -3.25
CA HIS A 161 -11.90 10.86 -2.63
C HIS A 161 -11.88 11.70 -1.35
N LEU A 162 -12.54 12.84 -1.35
CA LEU A 162 -12.64 13.73 -0.18
C LEU A 162 -13.41 13.06 0.96
N VAL A 163 -14.56 12.46 0.65
CA VAL A 163 -15.37 11.68 1.60
C VAL A 163 -14.57 10.49 2.13
N PHE A 164 -13.81 9.80 1.29
CA PHE A 164 -12.89 8.74 1.74
C PHE A 164 -11.88 9.24 2.77
N MET A 165 -11.24 10.39 2.55
CA MET A 165 -10.31 11.00 3.51
C MET A 165 -10.99 11.39 4.82
N ILE A 166 -12.27 11.79 4.77
CA ILE A 166 -13.06 12.17 5.94
C ILE A 166 -13.53 10.93 6.72
N CYS A 167 -13.98 9.88 6.03
CA CYS A 167 -14.47 8.63 6.60
C CYS A 167 -13.35 7.71 7.13
N MET A 168 -12.11 7.84 6.62
CA MET A 168 -10.93 7.14 7.15
C MET A 168 -10.46 7.66 8.51
N ARG A 169 -11.02 8.77 9.00
CA ARG A 169 -10.80 9.13 10.41
C ARG A 169 -11.38 7.99 11.25
N PRO A 170 -10.59 7.38 12.16
CA PRO A 170 -11.10 6.35 13.05
C PRO A 170 -12.36 6.92 13.70
N ALA A 171 -13.50 6.31 13.38
CA ALA A 171 -14.73 7.07 13.28
C ALA A 171 -15.09 7.75 14.62
N PRO A 172 -15.53 9.01 14.60
CA PRO A 172 -16.29 9.59 15.70
C PRO A 172 -17.70 8.94 15.85
N LEU A 173 -18.02 7.90 15.07
CA LEU A 173 -19.34 7.26 14.99
C LEU A 173 -19.63 6.24 16.11
N GLY A 174 -18.73 6.10 17.09
CA GLY A 174 -18.96 5.25 18.26
C GLY A 174 -18.86 3.75 17.96
N ARG A 175 -18.48 3.00 19.00
CA ARG A 175 -18.54 1.53 19.01
C ARG A 175 -20.03 1.15 19.03
N GLY A 176 -20.56 0.42 18.05
CA GLY A 176 -21.97 0.02 18.10
C GLY A 176 -22.61 -0.54 16.82
N TYR A 177 -21.93 -0.58 15.68
CA TYR A 177 -22.46 -1.22 14.48
C TYR A 177 -22.19 -2.72 14.50
N SER A 178 -23.00 -3.48 13.76
CA SER A 178 -22.77 -4.92 13.60
C SER A 178 -21.54 -5.17 12.71
N VAL A 179 -20.83 -6.28 12.96
CA VAL A 179 -19.66 -6.71 12.17
C VAL A 179 -19.96 -6.72 10.66
N TRP A 180 -21.20 -7.09 10.28
CA TRP A 180 -21.67 -7.08 8.90
C TRP A 180 -21.64 -5.68 8.28
N VAL A 181 -22.13 -4.68 8.99
CA VAL A 181 -22.16 -3.28 8.51
C VAL A 181 -20.73 -2.75 8.40
N GLU A 182 -19.90 -2.97 9.41
CA GLU A 182 -18.51 -2.46 9.40
C GLU A 182 -17.66 -3.12 8.30
N THR A 183 -17.80 -4.44 8.10
CA THR A 183 -17.14 -5.17 7.02
C THR A 183 -17.62 -4.69 5.65
N PHE A 184 -18.94 -4.51 5.48
CA PHE A 184 -19.51 -4.02 4.22
C PHE A 184 -19.00 -2.61 3.89
N VAL A 185 -19.02 -1.70 4.87
CA VAL A 185 -18.50 -0.34 4.72
C VAL A 185 -17.02 -0.37 4.34
N PHE A 186 -16.21 -1.19 5.00
CA PHE A 186 -14.79 -1.33 4.69
C PHE A 186 -14.54 -1.78 3.23
N VAL A 187 -15.25 -2.82 2.77
CA VAL A 187 -15.09 -3.32 1.40
C VAL A 187 -15.61 -2.31 0.37
N LEU A 188 -16.79 -1.74 0.59
CA LEU A 188 -17.39 -0.73 -0.28
C LEU A 188 -16.49 0.49 -0.44
N GLN A 189 -15.92 0.95 0.66
CA GLN A 189 -15.00 2.09 0.68
C GLN A 189 -13.79 1.85 -0.22
N ARG A 190 -13.18 0.65 -0.17
CA ARG A 190 -12.04 0.30 -1.03
C ARG A 190 -12.42 0.27 -2.51
N CYS A 191 -13.61 -0.24 -2.82
CA CYS A 191 -14.16 -0.20 -4.18
C CYS A 191 -14.32 1.24 -4.68
N LEU A 192 -15.03 2.07 -3.93
CA LEU A 192 -15.33 3.46 -4.31
C LEU A 192 -14.05 4.29 -4.47
N TYR A 193 -13.08 4.14 -3.57
CA TYR A 193 -11.78 4.81 -3.68
C TYR A 193 -11.04 4.41 -4.96
N THR A 194 -10.96 3.10 -5.24
CA THR A 194 -10.31 2.56 -6.43
C THR A 194 -10.98 3.06 -7.71
N MET A 195 -12.31 2.96 -7.77
CA MET A 195 -13.12 3.42 -8.91
C MET A 195 -12.90 4.90 -9.19
N SER A 196 -12.86 5.71 -8.13
CA SER A 196 -12.66 7.14 -8.24
C SER A 196 -11.28 7.50 -8.79
N GLY A 197 -10.23 6.83 -8.32
CA GLY A 197 -8.87 7.00 -8.82
C GLY A 197 -8.76 6.66 -10.30
N CYS A 198 -9.31 5.51 -10.69
CA CYS A 198 -9.30 5.04 -12.08
C CYS A 198 -10.09 5.95 -13.02
N TRP A 199 -11.22 6.47 -12.56
CA TRP A 199 -11.99 7.46 -13.33
C TRP A 199 -11.21 8.76 -13.54
N SER A 200 -10.50 9.22 -12.51
CA SER A 200 -9.65 10.43 -12.60
C SER A 200 -8.54 10.26 -13.65
N ILE A 201 -7.99 9.04 -13.79
CA ILE A 201 -7.01 8.70 -14.82
C ILE A 201 -7.64 8.75 -16.22
N ILE A 202 -8.82 8.16 -16.43
CA ILE A 202 -9.55 8.25 -17.71
C ILE A 202 -9.84 9.71 -18.08
N ALA A 203 -10.31 10.50 -17.12
CA ALA A 203 -10.62 11.91 -17.33
C ALA A 203 -9.39 12.74 -17.70
N ALA A 204 -8.24 12.44 -17.08
CA ALA A 204 -6.95 13.03 -17.45
C ALA A 204 -6.52 12.61 -18.86
N ALA A 205 -6.63 11.32 -19.21
CA ALA A 205 -6.29 10.80 -20.54
C ALA A 205 -7.14 11.42 -21.66
N ASN A 206 -8.39 11.76 -21.37
CA ASN A 206 -9.31 12.42 -22.30
C ASN A 206 -9.22 13.97 -22.28
N ASN A 207 -8.21 14.56 -21.64
CA ASN A 207 -8.03 16.02 -21.48
C ASN A 207 -9.20 16.75 -20.79
N GLN A 208 -10.09 16.03 -20.09
CA GLN A 208 -11.22 16.61 -19.37
C GLN A 208 -10.79 17.23 -18.02
N LEU A 209 -9.69 16.74 -17.46
CA LEU A 209 -9.09 17.19 -16.19
C LEU A 209 -7.71 17.82 -16.41
N ALA A 210 -7.57 18.68 -17.42
CA ALA A 210 -6.28 19.21 -17.85
C ALA A 210 -5.45 19.86 -16.72
N TRP A 211 -6.08 20.58 -15.79
CA TRP A 211 -5.36 21.19 -14.67
C TRP A 211 -4.83 20.14 -13.68
N HIS A 212 -5.64 19.14 -13.32
CA HIS A 212 -5.22 18.04 -12.44
C HIS A 212 -4.10 17.23 -13.09
N GLY A 213 -4.22 16.92 -14.39
CA GLY A 213 -3.18 16.21 -15.13
C GLY A 213 -1.85 16.97 -15.15
N ARG A 214 -1.87 18.28 -15.38
CA ARG A 214 -0.66 19.14 -15.31
C ARG A 214 -0.06 19.17 -13.91
N PHE A 215 -0.89 19.28 -12.88
CA PHE A 215 -0.44 19.28 -11.48
C PHE A 215 0.23 17.95 -11.12
N LEU A 216 -0.42 16.81 -11.37
CA LEU A 216 0.13 15.48 -11.06
C LEU A 216 1.37 15.14 -11.90
N SER A 217 1.46 15.68 -13.13
CA SER A 217 2.62 15.50 -14.02
C SER A 217 3.72 16.54 -13.78
N ALA A 218 3.64 17.34 -12.72
CA ALA A 218 4.68 18.33 -12.42
C ALA A 218 6.03 17.63 -12.20
N LYS A 219 7.10 18.23 -12.72
CA LYS A 219 8.47 17.68 -12.65
C LYS A 219 8.92 17.36 -11.23
N ILE A 220 8.42 18.08 -10.23
CA ILE A 220 8.74 17.82 -8.82
C ILE A 220 8.22 16.46 -8.36
N PHE A 221 7.00 16.08 -8.75
CA PHE A 221 6.42 14.78 -8.42
C PHE A 221 7.07 13.65 -9.20
N GLN A 222 7.41 13.89 -10.47
CA GLN A 222 8.18 12.93 -11.27
C GLN A 222 9.56 12.65 -10.63
N LYS A 223 10.26 13.67 -10.13
CA LYS A 223 11.52 13.43 -9.40
C LYS A 223 11.31 12.75 -8.06
N ALA A 224 10.26 13.13 -7.32
CA ALA A 224 9.97 12.56 -6.01
C ALA A 224 9.62 11.06 -6.09
N ILE A 225 8.97 10.62 -7.18
CA ILE A 225 8.58 9.21 -7.34
C ILE A 225 9.80 8.28 -7.43
N HIS A 226 10.86 8.69 -8.12
CA HIS A 226 12.12 7.95 -8.22
C HIS A 226 12.83 7.78 -6.86
N VAL A 227 12.66 8.76 -5.97
CA VAL A 227 13.23 8.68 -4.61
C VAL A 227 12.34 7.88 -3.66
N SER A 228 11.05 7.74 -3.98
CA SER A 228 10.05 7.18 -3.07
C SER A 228 10.30 5.72 -2.70
N TYR A 229 10.84 4.92 -3.64
CA TYR A 229 11.15 3.51 -3.40
C TYR A 229 12.28 3.36 -2.38
N ALA A 230 13.41 4.05 -2.61
CA ALA A 230 14.54 4.07 -1.68
C ALA A 230 14.15 4.63 -0.31
N LEU A 231 13.34 5.70 -0.29
CA LEU A 231 12.82 6.29 0.95
C LEU A 231 11.97 5.29 1.74
N SER A 232 11.08 4.55 1.08
CA SER A 232 10.21 3.57 1.72
C SER A 232 10.98 2.39 2.33
N LEU A 233 12.06 1.97 1.68
CA LEU A 233 12.93 0.91 2.17
C LEU A 233 13.78 1.33 3.37
N LEU A 234 14.28 2.58 3.37
CA LEU A 234 15.11 3.12 4.44
C LEU A 234 14.32 3.59 5.66
N ASN A 235 13.06 4.02 5.47
CA ASN A 235 12.26 4.64 6.52
C ASN A 235 12.26 3.83 7.84
N SER A 236 11.88 2.56 7.77
CA SER A 236 11.84 1.69 8.96
C SER A 236 13.22 1.45 9.56
N LEU A 237 14.27 1.32 8.74
CA LEU A 237 15.64 1.13 9.22
C LEU A 237 16.11 2.35 10.02
N VAL A 238 15.95 3.56 9.46
CA VAL A 238 16.38 4.81 10.12
C VAL A 238 15.58 5.05 11.39
N ILE A 239 14.26 4.82 11.37
CA ILE A 239 13.42 4.93 12.56
C ILE A 239 13.91 3.97 13.65
N ILE A 240 14.09 2.68 13.34
CA ILE A 240 14.55 1.71 14.35
C ILE A 240 15.89 2.15 14.95
N CYS A 241 16.87 2.51 14.11
CA CYS A 241 18.17 2.98 14.60
C CYS A 241 18.07 4.22 15.49
N LEU A 242 17.23 5.20 15.11
CA LEU A 242 17.07 6.43 15.90
C LEU A 242 16.48 6.15 17.28
N PHE A 243 15.48 5.28 17.36
CA PHE A 243 14.79 4.96 18.61
C PHE A 243 15.56 3.97 19.49
N THR A 244 16.33 3.04 18.90
CA THR A 244 17.18 2.12 19.69
C THR A 244 18.46 2.78 20.17
N ALA A 245 19.03 3.74 19.43
CA ALA A 245 20.22 4.48 19.86
C ALA A 245 20.01 5.32 21.13
N GLY A 246 18.76 5.70 21.43
CA GLY A 246 18.43 6.43 22.66
C GLY A 246 18.51 5.53 23.90
N SER A 247 18.85 6.13 25.04
CA SER A 247 18.79 5.46 26.37
C SER A 247 17.53 5.82 27.17
N LYS A 248 16.65 6.65 26.62
CA LYS A 248 15.43 7.15 27.28
C LYS A 248 14.21 6.95 26.39
N LEU A 249 13.07 6.69 27.04
CA LEU A 249 11.78 6.64 26.38
C LEU A 249 11.42 8.02 25.78
N VAL A 250 10.90 8.01 24.56
CA VAL A 250 10.39 9.19 23.87
C VAL A 250 8.89 9.27 24.12
N PHE A 251 8.46 10.26 24.90
CA PHE A 251 7.04 10.53 25.10
C PHE A 251 6.39 11.05 23.83
N VAL A 252 5.17 10.57 23.56
CA VAL A 252 4.39 10.93 22.37
C VAL A 252 3.69 12.27 22.62
N GLU A 253 4.40 13.35 22.30
CA GLU A 253 3.86 14.72 22.35
C GLU A 253 3.75 15.28 20.93
N PRO A 254 2.62 15.93 20.55
CA PRO A 254 2.39 16.37 19.17
C PRO A 254 3.50 17.25 18.59
N ILE A 255 3.97 18.23 19.37
CA ILE A 255 5.02 19.16 18.92
C ILE A 255 6.35 18.43 18.75
N ARG A 256 6.73 17.60 19.71
CA ARG A 256 7.96 16.80 19.65
C ARG A 256 7.94 15.84 18.47
N MET A 257 6.82 15.16 18.24
CA MET A 257 6.65 14.24 17.11
C MET A 257 6.66 14.96 15.77
N PHE A 258 6.12 16.18 15.69
CA PHE A 258 6.18 17.00 14.49
C PHE A 258 7.62 17.40 14.13
N VAL A 259 8.40 17.84 15.12
CA VAL A 259 9.83 18.17 14.92
C VAL A 259 10.62 16.92 14.52
N LEU A 260 10.40 15.80 15.19
CA LEU A 260 11.03 14.52 14.86
C LEU A 260 10.69 14.08 13.42
N TYR A 261 9.43 14.22 13.02
CA TYR A 261 8.95 13.89 11.69
C TYR A 261 9.66 14.71 10.60
N ILE A 262 9.79 16.03 10.78
CA ILE A 262 10.52 16.88 9.84
C ILE A 262 11.98 16.44 9.75
N GLY A 263 12.64 16.21 10.89
CA GLY A 263 14.03 15.75 10.93
C GLY A 263 14.22 14.41 10.21
N LEU A 264 13.32 13.45 10.45
CA LEU A 264 13.33 12.14 9.80
C LEU A 264 13.16 12.26 8.29
N ILE A 265 12.25 13.10 7.81
CA ILE A 265 12.07 13.32 6.37
C ILE A 265 13.36 13.82 5.73
N ILE A 266 13.99 14.84 6.33
CA ILE A 266 15.23 15.43 5.78
C ILE A 266 16.34 14.37 5.73
N ILE A 267 16.55 13.64 6.83
CA ILE A 267 17.55 12.57 6.90
C ILE A 267 17.25 11.49 5.85
N LEU A 268 16.00 11.06 5.73
CA LEU A 268 15.61 10.03 4.77
C LEU A 268 15.82 10.46 3.33
N TYR A 269 15.51 11.70 2.97
CA TYR A 269 15.79 12.22 1.62
C TYR A 269 17.27 12.28 1.30
N ILE A 270 18.11 12.64 2.27
CA ILE A 270 19.57 12.68 2.09
C ILE A 270 20.12 11.26 1.91
N LEU A 271 19.65 10.30 2.71
CA LEU A 271 20.12 8.91 2.66
C LEU A 271 19.55 8.13 1.47
N SER A 272 18.34 8.46 1.00
CA SER A 272 17.73 7.79 -0.15
C SER A 272 18.35 8.19 -1.47
N PHE A 273 18.87 9.42 -1.59
CA PHE A 273 19.45 9.92 -2.85
C PHE A 273 20.57 9.03 -3.41
N PRO A 274 21.62 8.63 -2.64
CA PRO A 274 22.64 7.70 -3.13
C PRO A 274 22.07 6.35 -3.55
N LEU A 275 21.08 5.81 -2.83
CA LEU A 275 20.46 4.54 -3.19
C LEU A 275 19.66 4.64 -4.47
N THR A 276 18.92 5.72 -4.68
CA THR A 276 18.21 5.95 -5.94
C THR A 276 19.21 5.99 -7.10
N VAL A 277 20.31 6.74 -7.00
CA VAL A 277 21.32 6.82 -8.08
C VAL A 277 22.01 5.47 -8.37
N LEU A 278 22.10 4.57 -7.39
CA LEU A 278 22.72 3.26 -7.58
C LEU A 278 21.80 2.23 -8.22
N PHE A 279 20.48 2.36 -8.06
CA PHE A 279 19.51 1.32 -8.42
C PHE A 279 18.46 1.76 -9.46
N GLU A 280 18.29 3.06 -9.70
CA GLU A 280 17.44 3.66 -10.75
C GLU A 280 18.27 4.52 -11.72
#